data_AF-A0A1H9RXK1-F1
#
_entry.id   AF-A0A1H9RXK1-F1
#
_cell.length_a   1.000
_cell.length_b   1.000
_cell.length_c   1.000
_cell.angle_alpha   90.00
_cell.angle_beta   90.00
_cell.angle_gamma   90.00
#
_symmetry.space_group_name_H-M   'P 1'
#
loop_
_entity.id
_entity.type
_entity.pdbx_description
1 polymer ?
#
loop_
_entity_poly.entity_id
_entity_poly.type
_entity_poly.pdbx_seq_one_letter_code
_entity_poly.pdbx_strand_id
1 'polypeptide(L)'
;MQRTPYAGLCHVESAVYIVERSIMEYLDDREFFSFDELNDAIATRVEWINDRNEFRKSTTSRRELFAEYERGTLMDLPKYPWSWPYDCPSRHRFL
;
A
#
# COMPACT_ATOMS: atom_id res chain seq x y z
N MET A 1 -7.27 28.00 -8.86
CA MET A 1 -6.79 27.31 -7.64
C MET A 1 -7.23 25.85 -7.76
N GLN A 2 -6.37 24.96 -8.28
CA GLN A 2 -6.75 23.55 -8.43
C GLN A 2 -6.87 22.93 -7.04
N ARG A 3 -8.04 22.39 -6.69
CA ARG A 3 -8.18 21.59 -5.47
C ARG A 3 -7.28 20.37 -5.63
N THR A 4 -6.39 20.13 -4.68
CA THR A 4 -5.73 18.82 -4.59
C THR A 4 -6.82 17.78 -4.35
N PRO A 5 -6.96 16.73 -5.18
CA PRO A 5 -8.09 15.79 -5.10
C PRO A 5 -8.16 14.99 -3.79
N TYR A 6 -7.15 15.13 -2.93
CA TYR A 6 -7.02 14.48 -1.62
C TYR A 6 -7.12 15.48 -0.44
N ALA A 7 -7.38 16.77 -0.68
CA ALA A 7 -7.66 17.73 0.40
C ALA A 7 -9.03 17.43 1.04
N GLY A 8 -9.03 16.55 2.05
CA GLY A 8 -10.23 16.15 2.79
C GLY A 8 -10.26 14.68 3.21
N LEU A 9 -9.35 13.85 2.67
CA LEU A 9 -9.21 12.45 3.07
C LEU A 9 -8.44 12.32 4.39
N CYS A 10 -8.61 11.18 5.08
CA CYS A 10 -7.76 10.85 6.22
C CYS A 10 -6.28 10.79 5.78
N HIS A 11 -5.34 11.00 6.69
CA HIS A 11 -3.90 11.00 6.39
C HIS A 11 -3.45 9.69 5.71
N VAL A 12 -4.04 8.56 6.10
CA VAL A 12 -3.76 7.25 5.51
C VAL A 12 -4.23 7.19 4.06
N GLU A 13 -5.49 7.53 3.80
CA GLU A 13 -6.08 7.53 2.46
C GLU A 13 -5.34 8.48 1.51
N SER A 14 -4.95 9.66 2.01
CA SER A 14 -4.13 10.60 1.25
C SER A 14 -2.76 10.03 0.88
N ALA A 15 -2.13 9.29 1.80
CA ALA A 15 -0.84 8.67 1.55
C ALA A 15 -0.94 7.55 0.51
N VAL A 16 -1.99 6.72 0.58
CA VAL A 16 -2.29 5.67 -0.42
C VAL A 16 -2.44 6.30 -1.80
N TYR A 17 -3.26 7.36 -1.93
CA TYR A 17 -3.46 8.06 -3.19
C TYR A 17 -2.14 8.57 -3.81
N ILE A 18 -1.25 9.15 -2.99
CA ILE A 18 0.05 9.65 -3.45
C ILE A 18 0.92 8.50 -3.97
N VAL A 19 0.92 7.36 -3.28
CA VAL A 19 1.71 6.18 -3.68
C VAL A 19 1.17 5.57 -4.96
N GLU A 20 -0.15 5.38 -5.07
CA GLU A 20 -0.81 4.86 -6.28
C GLU A 20 -0.46 5.70 -7.51
N ARG A 21 -0.57 7.03 -7.40
CA ARG A 21 -0.20 7.96 -8.47
C ARG A 21 1.26 7.83 -8.86
N SER A 22 2.16 7.79 -7.89
CA SER A 22 3.59 7.65 -8.16
C SER A 22 3.96 6.31 -8.82
N ILE A 23 3.19 5.24 -8.55
CA ILE A 23 3.36 3.94 -9.21
C ILE A 23 2.84 4.02 -10.65
N MET A 24 1.63 4.54 -10.85
CA MET A 24 1.07 4.70 -12.20
C MET A 24 1.99 5.52 -13.11
N GLU A 25 2.48 6.67 -12.64
CA GLU A 25 3.43 7.50 -13.39
C GLU A 25 4.74 6.79 -13.71
N TYR A 26 5.21 5.88 -12.84
CA TYR A 26 6.43 5.11 -13.06
C TYR A 26 6.26 3.98 -14.08
N LEU A 27 5.04 3.49 -14.26
CA LEU A 27 4.71 2.39 -15.17
C LEU A 27 4.06 2.86 -16.48
N ASP A 28 3.84 4.17 -16.65
CA ASP A 28 3.09 4.77 -17.76
C ASP A 28 3.71 4.49 -19.14
N ASP A 29 5.00 4.18 -19.20
CA ASP A 29 5.76 3.88 -20.42
C ASP A 29 5.94 2.38 -20.69
N ARG A 30 5.19 1.51 -20.00
CA ARG A 30 5.34 0.05 -20.09
C ARG A 30 4.07 -0.65 -20.55
N GLU A 31 4.24 -1.69 -21.36
CA GLU A 31 3.17 -2.61 -21.74
C GLU A 31 3.30 -3.91 -20.94
N PHE A 32 2.17 -4.48 -20.54
CA PHE A 32 2.09 -5.74 -19.79
C PHE A 32 1.20 -6.72 -20.53
N PHE A 33 1.58 -7.99 -20.54
CA PHE A 33 0.86 -9.06 -21.23
C PHE A 33 0.07 -9.97 -20.28
N SER A 34 0.18 -9.74 -18.97
CA SER A 34 -0.63 -10.41 -17.94
C SER A 34 -0.78 -9.55 -16.69
N PHE A 35 -1.81 -9.85 -15.89
CA PHE A 35 -1.97 -9.22 -14.58
C PHE A 35 -0.88 -9.62 -13.59
N ASP A 36 -0.34 -10.83 -13.69
CA ASP A 36 0.74 -11.28 -12.81
C ASP A 36 2.00 -10.44 -13.04
N GLU A 37 2.36 -10.19 -14.31
CA GLU A 37 3.47 -9.33 -14.69
C GLU A 37 3.28 -7.89 -14.18
N LEU A 38 2.07 -7.34 -14.31
CA LEU A 38 1.73 -6.02 -13.77
C LEU A 38 1.85 -6.00 -12.24
N ASN A 39 1.34 -7.02 -11.55
CA ASN A 39 1.40 -7.15 -10.10
C ASN A 39 2.84 -7.21 -9.59
N ASP A 40 3.72 -7.96 -10.27
CA ASP A 40 5.15 -8.04 -9.94
C ASP A 40 5.85 -6.68 -10.12
N ALA A 41 5.52 -5.94 -11.18
CA ALA A 41 6.06 -4.60 -11.41
C ALA A 41 5.58 -3.60 -10.35
N ILE A 42 4.31 -3.67 -9.96
CA ILE A 42 3.75 -2.87 -8.85
C ILE A 42 4.47 -3.21 -7.55
N ALA A 43 4.59 -4.49 -7.21
CA ALA A 43 5.26 -4.94 -5.99
C ALA A 43 6.71 -4.45 -5.92
N THR A 44 7.45 -4.59 -7.02
CA THR A 44 8.82 -4.08 -7.16
C THR A 44 8.88 -2.57 -6.90
N ARG A 45 7.93 -1.81 -7.44
CA ARG A 45 7.89 -0.36 -7.24
C ARG A 45 7.52 0.02 -5.81
N VAL A 46 6.61 -0.71 -5.17
CA VAL A 46 6.25 -0.53 -3.76
C VAL A 46 7.46 -0.74 -2.85
N GLU A 47 8.24 -1.80 -3.09
CA GLU A 47 9.48 -2.05 -2.32
C GLU A 47 10.45 -0.87 -2.45
N TRP A 48 10.69 -0.38 -3.68
CA TRP A 48 11.54 0.80 -3.90
C TRP A 48 11.02 2.05 -3.16
N ILE A 49 9.70 2.28 -3.16
CA ILE A 49 9.08 3.41 -2.45
C ILE A 49 9.30 3.29 -0.94
N ASN A 50 9.28 2.08 -0.40
CA ASN A 50 9.46 1.80 1.02
C ASN A 50 10.93 1.91 1.46
N ASP A 51 11.88 1.56 0.58
CA ASP A 51 13.31 1.50 0.90
C ASP A 51 14.10 2.77 0.57
N ARG A 52 13.57 3.68 -0.25
CA ARG A 52 14.29 4.91 -0.59
C ARG A 52 14.50 5.80 0.66
N ASN A 53 15.71 6.33 0.81
CA ASN A 53 16.15 7.13 1.97
C ASN A 53 15.71 8.60 1.96
N GLU A 54 14.79 8.98 1.07
CA GLU A 54 14.28 10.36 0.95
C GLU A 54 12.79 10.40 1.28
N PHE A 55 12.47 10.25 2.57
CA PHE A 55 11.11 10.30 3.06
C PHE A 55 10.87 11.51 3.96
N ARG A 56 9.87 12.33 3.61
CA ARG A 56 9.44 13.52 4.39
C ARG A 56 10.60 14.47 4.78
N LYS A 57 11.54 14.69 3.86
CA LYS A 57 12.74 15.52 4.07
C LYS A 57 13.70 14.99 5.15
N SER A 58 13.60 13.70 5.48
CA SER A 58 14.59 12.95 6.26
C SER A 58 15.52 12.17 5.32
N THR A 59 16.65 11.71 5.85
CA THR A 59 17.60 10.77 5.23
C THR A 59 17.26 9.31 5.55
N THR A 60 16.08 9.05 6.11
CA THR A 60 15.59 7.74 6.54
C THR A 60 14.52 7.25 5.56
N SER A 61 14.43 5.94 5.37
CA SER A 61 13.39 5.28 4.58
C SER A 61 12.07 5.12 5.34
N ARG A 62 10.97 4.85 4.61
CA ARG A 62 9.69 4.50 5.25
C ARG A 62 9.81 3.20 6.04
N ARG A 63 10.56 2.22 5.51
CA ARG A 63 10.73 0.90 6.12
C ARG A 63 11.46 0.98 7.46
N GLU A 64 12.49 1.81 7.57
CA GLU A 64 13.21 2.04 8.83
C GLU A 64 12.28 2.63 9.89
N LEU A 65 11.52 3.68 9.56
CA LEU A 65 10.56 4.27 10.49
C LEU A 65 9.48 3.27 10.92
N PHE A 66 8.97 2.48 9.97
CA PHE A 66 8.00 1.44 10.27
C PHE A 66 8.58 0.39 11.23
N ALA A 67 9.80 -0.09 10.96
CA ALA A 67 10.45 -1.09 11.78
C ALA A 67 10.74 -0.58 13.20
N GLU A 68 11.12 0.68 13.34
CA GLU A 68 11.47 1.30 14.61
C GLU A 68 10.24 1.62 15.47
N TYR A 69 9.19 2.19 14.88
CA TYR A 69 8.08 2.78 15.65
C TYR A 69 6.76 2.01 15.56
N GLU A 70 6.47 1.36 14.44
CA GLU A 70 5.13 0.82 14.17
C GLU A 70 5.08 -0.70 14.33
N ARG A 71 6.08 -1.42 13.82
CA ARG A 71 6.09 -2.89 13.73
C ARG A 71 5.80 -3.58 15.07
N GLY A 72 6.38 -3.09 16.16
CA GLY A 72 6.18 -3.66 17.50
C GLY A 72 4.78 -3.45 18.09
N THR A 73 3.97 -2.57 17.48
CA THR A 73 2.60 -2.24 17.94
C THR A 73 1.51 -2.97 17.15
N LEU A 74 1.87 -3.61 16.03
CA LEU A 74 0.93 -4.28 15.15
C LEU A 74 0.54 -5.66 15.68
N MET A 75 -0.73 -6.03 15.44
CA MET A 75 -1.18 -7.41 15.60
C MET A 75 -0.62 -8.28 14.48
N ASP A 76 -0.55 -9.59 14.72
CA ASP A 76 -0.22 -10.56 13.69
C ASP A 76 -1.20 -10.48 12.51
N LEU A 77 -0.70 -10.84 11.32
CA LEU A 77 -1.55 -10.95 10.15
C LEU A 77 -2.69 -11.96 10.41
N PRO A 78 -3.92 -11.67 9.96
CA PRO A 78 -5.01 -12.61 10.04
C PRO A 78 -4.64 -13.96 9.39
N LYS A 79 -5.00 -15.07 10.05
CA LYS A 79 -4.75 -16.43 9.54
C LYS A 79 -5.41 -16.71 8.19
N TYR A 80 -6.47 -15.98 7.89
CA TYR A 80 -7.24 -16.10 6.65
C TYR A 80 -7.24 -14.76 5.94
N PRO A 81 -7.11 -14.75 4.61
CA PRO A 81 -7.31 -13.54 3.82
C PRO A 81 -8.67 -12.91 4.11
N TRP A 82 -8.75 -11.61 3.88
CA TRP A 82 -10.05 -10.95 3.84
C TRP A 82 -10.93 -11.64 2.80
N SER A 83 -12.11 -12.05 3.22
CA SER A 83 -13.13 -12.68 2.40
C SER A 83 -14.39 -11.85 2.51
N TRP A 84 -15.21 -11.88 1.46
CA TRP A 84 -16.56 -11.36 1.59
C TRP A 84 -17.26 -12.05 2.76
N PRO A 85 -18.17 -11.38 3.48
CA PRO A 85 -18.81 -11.96 4.66
C PRO A 85 -19.48 -13.32 4.43
N TYR A 86 -19.84 -13.64 3.19
CA TYR A 86 -20.44 -14.93 2.80
C TYR A 86 -19.41 -16.04 2.54
N ASP A 87 -18.15 -15.68 2.28
CA ASP A 87 -17.05 -16.59 1.97
C ASP A 87 -16.10 -16.80 3.17
N CYS A 88 -16.42 -16.21 4.33
CA CYS A 88 -15.59 -16.25 5.53
C CYS A 88 -15.65 -17.64 6.20
N PRO A 89 -14.55 -18.41 6.25
CA PRO A 89 -14.55 -19.78 6.78
C PRO A 89 -14.87 -19.85 8.27
N SER A 90 -14.63 -18.76 9.02
CA SER A 90 -14.94 -18.67 10.45
C SER A 90 -16.39 -18.25 10.72
N ARG A 91 -17.15 -17.87 9.69
CA ARG A 91 -18.58 -17.52 9.80
C ARG A 91 -19.46 -18.73 9.49
N HIS A 92 -19.16 -19.87 10.09
CA HIS A 92 -20.13 -20.95 10.21
C HIS A 92 -20.91 -20.77 11.52
N ARG A 93 -22.23 -20.56 11.38
CA ARG A 93 -23.27 -20.59 12.42
C ARG A 93 -23.55 -19.27 13.14
N PHE A 94 -24.43 -18.49 12.53
CA PHE A 94 -25.61 -18.02 13.23
C PHE A 94 -26.82 -18.54 12.45
N LEU A 95 -27.73 -19.16 13.20
CA LEU A 95 -28.92 -19.90 12.75
C LEU A 95 -29.77 -19.13 11.73
#